data_AF-A0A7L4RKN8-F1
#
_entry.id   AF-A0A7L4RKN8-F1
#
_cell.length_a   1.000
_cell.length_b   1.000
_cell.length_c   1.000
_cell.angle_alpha   90.00
_cell.angle_beta   90.00
_cell.angle_gamma   90.00
#
_symmetry.space_group_name_H-M   'P 1'
#
loop_
_entity.id
_entity.type
_entity.pdbx_description
1 polymer ?
#
loop_
_entity_poly.entity_id
_entity_poly.type
_entity_poly.pdbx_seq_one_letter_code
_entity_poly.pdbx_strand_id
1 'polypeptide(L)'
;MNLRQASRKLFLQNIGLKKRERVLLVTDGNAPRLFKALYETAVELGARASVLEISADRRKSEPIPQARALFNAADVIIAPTAKSISHCPETRVARKRFGARVASMPEITEKLFLKAMAVDASRVRKACARLLKQLEYAHTVRVKTASGTALTVRLGREKFKADDGILNARGRLSNIPFGEVGAAPVESADG
;
A
#
# COMPACT_ATOMS: atom_id res chain seq x y z
N MET A 1 13.37 -0.51 -17.41
CA MET A 1 12.66 0.57 -16.71
C MET A 1 13.50 1.02 -15.52
N ASN A 2 13.72 2.32 -15.34
CA ASN A 2 14.46 2.87 -14.19
C ASN A 2 13.52 3.41 -13.10
N LEU A 3 14.07 3.85 -11.95
CA LEU A 3 13.27 4.34 -10.82
C LEU A 3 12.37 5.52 -11.18
N ARG A 4 12.85 6.48 -11.97
CA ARG A 4 12.06 7.63 -12.40
C ARG A 4 10.88 7.20 -13.27
N GLN A 5 11.09 6.33 -14.25
CA GLN A 5 10.03 5.77 -15.09
C GLN A 5 9.00 5.00 -14.25
N ALA A 6 9.46 4.19 -13.30
CA ALA A 6 8.61 3.44 -12.38
C ALA A 6 7.80 4.37 -11.44
N SER A 7 8.42 5.40 -10.88
CA SER A 7 7.74 6.43 -10.08
C SER A 7 6.68 7.17 -10.90
N ARG A 8 6.97 7.53 -12.16
CA ARG A 8 5.96 8.14 -13.05
C ARG A 8 4.78 7.22 -13.26
N LYS A 9 5.03 5.91 -13.45
CA LYS A 9 3.98 4.92 -13.59
C LYS A 9 3.12 4.83 -12.33
N LEU A 10 3.73 4.77 -11.15
CA LEU A 10 3.02 4.80 -9.86
C LEU A 10 2.10 6.04 -9.77
N PHE A 11 2.64 7.24 -9.99
CA PHE A 11 1.86 8.46 -9.84
C PHE A 11 0.74 8.58 -10.88
N LEU A 12 1.00 8.25 -12.14
CA LEU A 12 0.03 8.46 -13.22
C LEU A 12 -0.99 7.34 -13.35
N GLN A 13 -0.57 6.08 -13.23
CA GLN A 13 -1.43 4.92 -13.50
C GLN A 13 -2.09 4.37 -12.24
N ASN A 14 -1.33 4.25 -11.14
CA ASN A 14 -1.86 3.69 -9.89
C ASN A 14 -2.57 4.75 -9.06
N ILE A 15 -1.96 5.91 -8.87
CA ILE A 15 -2.48 6.98 -8.00
C ILE A 15 -3.42 7.94 -8.75
N GLY A 16 -3.18 8.18 -10.03
CA GLY A 16 -3.89 9.24 -10.76
C GLY A 16 -3.62 10.62 -10.15
N LEU A 17 -2.35 10.92 -9.90
CA LEU A 17 -1.88 12.20 -9.34
C LEU A 17 -2.26 13.36 -10.25
N LYS A 18 -2.81 14.41 -9.65
CA LYS A 18 -3.17 15.67 -10.33
C LYS A 18 -2.18 16.76 -9.96
N LYS A 19 -2.03 17.75 -10.85
CA LYS A 19 -1.23 18.95 -10.58
C LYS A 19 -1.73 19.63 -9.30
N ARG A 20 -0.81 20.18 -8.51
CA ARG A 20 -1.02 20.89 -7.25
C ARG A 20 -1.55 20.05 -6.08
N GLU A 21 -1.79 18.75 -6.25
CA GLU A 21 -2.08 17.87 -5.11
C GLU A 21 -0.90 17.85 -4.14
N ARG A 22 -1.22 17.79 -2.84
CA ARG A 22 -0.25 17.74 -1.75
C ARG A 22 0.20 16.31 -1.56
N VAL A 23 1.47 16.06 -1.86
CA VAL A 23 2.07 14.73 -1.74
C VAL A 23 3.02 14.75 -0.54
N LEU A 24 2.71 13.95 0.48
CA LEU A 24 3.59 13.73 1.61
C LEU A 24 4.44 12.50 1.37
N LEU A 25 5.75 12.69 1.28
CA LEU A 25 6.75 11.63 1.21
C LEU A 25 7.24 11.35 2.62
N VAL A 26 7.06 10.12 3.10
CA VAL A 26 7.51 9.68 4.42
C VAL A 26 8.77 8.85 4.26
N THR A 27 9.82 9.16 5.02
CA THR A 27 11.09 8.44 5.02
C THR A 27 11.52 8.10 6.44
N ASP A 28 12.23 6.99 6.57
CA ASP A 28 12.97 6.60 7.77
C ASP A 28 14.44 6.29 7.43
N GLY A 29 14.90 6.81 6.29
CA GLY A 29 16.21 6.49 5.72
C GLY A 29 16.23 5.20 4.90
N ASN A 30 15.16 4.39 4.92
CA ASN A 30 15.06 3.22 4.04
C ASN A 30 14.98 3.63 2.56
N ALA A 31 15.64 2.86 1.70
CA ALA A 31 15.60 3.00 0.24
C ALA A 31 15.80 4.45 -0.29
N PRO A 32 16.93 5.12 0.05
CA PRO A 32 17.11 6.56 -0.20
C PRO A 32 17.04 6.95 -1.68
N ARG A 33 17.51 6.10 -2.60
CA ARG A 33 17.44 6.38 -4.05
C ARG A 33 16.01 6.31 -4.58
N LEU A 34 15.22 5.35 -4.08
CA LEU A 34 13.80 5.23 -4.41
C LEU A 34 13.04 6.44 -3.88
N PHE A 35 13.28 6.83 -2.62
CA PHE A 35 12.70 8.02 -2.02
C PHE A 35 12.98 9.27 -2.88
N LYS A 36 14.25 9.49 -3.24
CA LYS A 36 14.67 10.61 -4.10
C LYS A 36 13.93 10.60 -5.44
N ALA A 37 13.86 9.43 -6.10
CA ALA A 37 13.17 9.29 -7.37
C ALA A 37 11.66 9.57 -7.26
N LEU A 38 11.00 9.14 -6.18
CA LEU A 38 9.59 9.43 -5.91
C LEU A 38 9.36 10.92 -5.67
N TYR A 39 10.20 11.56 -4.85
CA TYR A 39 10.10 12.99 -4.56
C TYR A 39 10.28 13.84 -5.83
N GLU A 40 11.37 13.63 -6.57
CA GLU A 40 11.64 14.36 -7.81
C GLU A 40 10.52 14.19 -8.82
N THR A 41 10.02 12.96 -8.98
CA THR A 41 8.93 12.69 -9.92
C THR A 41 7.63 13.39 -9.51
N ALA A 42 7.31 13.44 -8.20
CA ALA A 42 6.12 14.16 -7.73
C ALA A 42 6.21 15.66 -8.06
N VAL A 43 7.36 16.28 -7.79
CA VAL A 43 7.63 17.69 -8.10
C VAL A 43 7.51 17.95 -9.61
N GLU A 44 8.11 17.10 -10.43
CA GLU A 44 8.05 17.21 -11.90
C GLU A 44 6.64 17.06 -12.47
N LEU A 45 5.79 16.27 -11.81
CA LEU A 45 4.37 16.15 -12.17
C LEU A 45 3.53 17.32 -11.65
N GLY A 46 4.16 18.31 -11.00
CA GLY A 46 3.53 19.53 -10.53
C GLY A 46 2.82 19.40 -9.18
N ALA A 47 3.14 18.38 -8.38
CA ALA A 47 2.63 18.25 -7.02
C ALA A 47 3.29 19.25 -6.05
N ARG A 48 2.60 19.55 -4.95
CA ARG A 48 3.19 20.22 -3.78
C ARG A 48 3.75 19.14 -2.87
N ALA A 49 5.02 18.79 -3.06
CA ALA A 49 5.69 17.73 -2.31
C ALA A 49 6.22 18.26 -0.96
N SER A 50 5.99 17.51 0.11
CA SER A 50 6.58 17.74 1.43
C SER A 50 7.17 16.44 1.97
N VAL A 51 8.16 16.54 2.86
CA VAL A 51 8.83 15.38 3.45
C VAL A 51 8.54 15.30 4.94
N LEU A 52 8.31 14.08 5.43
CA LEU A 52 8.32 13.77 6.85
C LEU A 52 9.33 12.65 7.10
N GLU A 53 10.25 12.89 8.02
CA GLU A 53 11.15 11.87 8.53
C GLU A 53 10.58 11.25 9.81
N ILE A 54 10.68 9.92 9.92
CA ILE A 54 10.26 9.15 11.10
C ILE A 54 11.38 8.17 11.52
N SER A 55 11.36 7.71 12.77
CA SER A 55 12.32 6.69 13.23
C SER A 55 12.15 5.38 12.47
N ALA A 56 13.26 4.76 12.04
CA ALA A 56 13.27 3.40 11.52
C ALA A 56 13.07 2.35 12.64
N ASP A 57 13.51 2.67 13.85
CA ASP A 57 13.31 1.85 15.04
C ASP A 57 11.91 2.10 15.62
N ARG A 58 10.94 1.39 15.04
CA ARG A 58 9.54 1.44 15.42
C ARG A 58 8.87 0.09 15.17
N ARG A 59 7.73 -0.14 15.81
CA ARG A 59 6.92 -1.34 15.53
C ARG A 59 6.08 -1.13 14.27
N LYS A 60 5.71 -2.25 13.62
CA LYS A 60 4.82 -2.24 12.46
C LYS A 60 3.50 -1.56 12.85
N SER A 61 3.13 -0.52 12.11
CA SER A 61 1.90 0.26 12.31
C SER A 61 1.75 0.92 13.69
N GLU A 62 2.86 1.12 14.41
CA GLU A 62 2.87 1.91 15.63
C GLU A 62 2.41 3.36 15.36
N PRO A 63 1.67 4.01 16.27
CA PRO A 63 1.21 5.39 16.08
C PRO A 63 2.37 6.36 15.78
N ILE A 64 2.09 7.39 14.99
CA ILE A 64 3.03 8.46 14.65
C ILE A 64 2.39 9.81 14.99
N PRO A 65 2.22 10.17 16.28
CA PRO A 65 1.41 11.32 16.67
C PRO A 65 1.85 12.64 16.02
N GLN A 66 3.17 12.84 15.86
CA GLN A 66 3.76 14.01 15.21
C GLN A 66 3.38 14.15 13.74
N ALA A 67 3.00 13.05 13.06
CA ALA A 67 2.63 13.05 11.65
C ALA A 67 1.18 13.49 11.41
N ARG A 68 0.34 13.54 12.46
CA ARG A 68 -1.11 13.70 12.34
C ARG A 68 -1.53 14.90 11.50
N ALA A 69 -0.94 16.07 11.73
CA ALA A 69 -1.28 17.28 10.99
C ALA A 69 -0.93 17.17 9.50
N LEU A 70 0.28 16.69 9.19
CA LEU A 70 0.75 16.49 7.81
C LEU A 70 -0.07 15.42 7.09
N PHE A 71 -0.37 14.31 7.76
CA PHE A 71 -1.17 13.22 7.19
C PHE A 71 -2.58 13.69 6.85
N ASN A 72 -3.23 14.47 7.72
CA ASN A 72 -4.57 15.00 7.47
C ASN A 72 -4.60 16.06 6.35
N ALA A 73 -3.49 16.76 6.15
CA ALA A 73 -3.36 17.76 5.10
C ALA A 73 -2.95 17.19 3.73
N ALA A 74 -2.51 15.92 3.66
CA ALA A 74 -2.03 15.31 2.42
C ALA A 74 -3.18 14.78 1.55
N ASP A 75 -3.08 14.96 0.24
CA ASP A 75 -3.98 14.32 -0.73
C ASP A 75 -3.45 12.92 -1.11
N VAL A 76 -2.13 12.75 -1.08
CA VAL A 76 -1.40 11.49 -1.32
C VAL A 76 -0.29 11.34 -0.28
N ILE A 77 -0.16 10.15 0.32
CA ILE A 77 0.92 9.79 1.24
C ILE A 77 1.70 8.61 0.64
N ILE A 78 3.02 8.75 0.52
CA ILE A 78 3.93 7.75 -0.04
C ILE A 78 4.99 7.40 1.00
N ALA A 79 5.05 6.14 1.42
CA ALA A 79 5.90 5.71 2.54
C ALA A 79 6.77 4.48 2.16
N PRO A 80 7.93 4.68 1.50
CA PRO A 80 8.94 3.65 1.26
C PRO A 80 9.78 3.32 2.50
N THR A 81 9.14 3.04 3.63
CA THR A 81 9.75 2.90 4.95
C THR A 81 10.12 1.45 5.29
N ALA A 82 10.98 1.24 6.29
CA ALA A 82 11.29 -0.08 6.81
C ALA A 82 10.06 -0.73 7.47
N LYS A 83 9.20 0.04 8.13
CA LYS A 83 8.01 -0.46 8.82
C LYS A 83 6.73 0.08 8.20
N SER A 84 5.72 -0.77 8.09
CA SER A 84 4.43 -0.41 7.48
C SER A 84 3.71 0.65 8.31
N ILE A 85 3.13 1.64 7.63
CA ILE A 85 2.25 2.65 8.22
C ILE A 85 0.76 2.33 7.98
N SER A 86 0.45 1.21 7.32
CA SER A 86 -0.88 0.96 6.74
C SER A 86 -2.01 0.96 7.78
N HIS A 87 -1.71 0.47 8.99
CA HIS A 87 -2.69 0.37 10.07
C HIS A 87 -2.47 1.39 11.20
N CYS A 88 -1.58 2.37 11.03
CA CYS A 88 -1.42 3.46 11.99
C CYS A 88 -2.75 4.21 12.18
N PRO A 89 -3.07 4.68 13.40
CA PRO A 89 -4.23 5.53 13.64
C PRO A 89 -4.26 6.76 12.75
N GLU A 90 -3.12 7.41 12.52
CA GLU A 90 -2.98 8.61 11.70
C GLU A 90 -3.29 8.32 10.22
N THR A 91 -2.75 7.22 9.68
CA THR A 91 -3.06 6.74 8.32
C THR A 91 -4.55 6.48 8.17
N ARG A 92 -5.16 5.81 9.16
CA ARG A 92 -6.60 5.53 9.14
C ARG A 92 -7.43 6.80 9.13
N VAL A 93 -7.08 7.79 9.97
CA VAL A 93 -7.79 9.08 10.04
C VAL A 93 -7.63 9.88 8.74
N ALA A 94 -6.41 10.06 8.25
CA ALA A 94 -6.13 10.75 6.99
C ALA A 94 -6.95 10.15 5.84
N ARG A 95 -6.98 8.82 5.76
CA ARG A 95 -7.67 8.09 4.71
C ARG A 95 -9.20 8.17 4.84
N LYS A 96 -9.73 7.88 6.04
CA LYS A 96 -11.18 7.75 6.25
C LYS A 96 -11.91 9.08 6.43
N ARG A 97 -11.25 10.09 6.99
CA ARG A 97 -11.86 11.41 7.26
C ARG A 97 -11.48 12.46 6.22
N PHE A 98 -10.22 12.47 5.78
CA PHE A 98 -9.72 13.51 4.86
C PHE A 98 -9.64 13.02 3.40
N GLY A 99 -9.69 11.71 3.18
CA GLY A 99 -9.69 11.11 1.85
C GLY A 99 -8.30 10.95 1.25
N ALA A 100 -7.24 11.02 2.06
CA ALA A 100 -5.87 10.79 1.60
C ALA A 100 -5.73 9.41 0.94
N ARG A 101 -4.98 9.35 -0.15
CA ARG A 101 -4.61 8.10 -0.82
C ARG A 101 -3.23 7.67 -0.34
N VAL A 102 -3.08 6.43 0.10
CA VAL A 102 -1.86 5.99 0.80
C VAL A 102 -1.20 4.82 0.09
N ALA A 103 0.05 5.00 -0.32
CA ALA A 103 0.93 3.92 -0.73
C ALA A 103 1.93 3.63 0.39
N SER A 104 1.73 2.54 1.13
CA SER A 104 2.73 2.05 2.09
C SER A 104 3.62 1.04 1.38
N MET A 105 4.94 1.11 1.57
CA MET A 105 5.88 0.21 0.92
C MET A 105 6.88 -0.30 1.97
N PRO A 106 6.41 -1.10 2.94
CA PRO A 106 7.28 -1.64 3.98
C PRO A 106 8.40 -2.48 3.36
N GLU A 107 9.63 -2.29 3.84
CA GLU A 107 10.81 -3.07 3.42
C GLU A 107 11.06 -3.04 1.90
N ILE A 108 10.54 -2.00 1.22
CA ILE A 108 10.65 -1.89 -0.21
C ILE A 108 12.12 -1.72 -0.62
N THR A 109 12.52 -2.46 -1.65
CA THR A 109 13.81 -2.27 -2.32
C THR A 109 13.58 -1.71 -3.72
N GLU A 110 14.62 -1.12 -4.32
CA GLU A 110 14.57 -0.66 -5.71
C GLU A 110 14.17 -1.80 -6.66
N LYS A 111 14.74 -3.00 -6.46
CA LYS A 111 14.42 -4.20 -7.26
C LYS A 111 12.94 -4.59 -7.13
N LEU A 112 12.41 -4.62 -5.90
CA LEU A 112 11.00 -4.94 -5.65
C LEU A 112 10.08 -3.89 -6.26
N PHE A 113 10.41 -2.61 -6.11
CA PHE A 113 9.63 -1.50 -6.67
C PHE A 113 9.60 -1.57 -8.21
N LEU A 114 10.75 -1.75 -8.84
CA LEU A 114 10.84 -1.89 -10.30
C LEU A 114 10.05 -3.11 -10.80
N LYS A 115 10.12 -4.24 -10.09
CA LYS A 115 9.35 -5.44 -10.43
C LYS A 115 7.85 -5.19 -10.30
N ALA A 116 7.40 -4.57 -9.21
CA ALA A 116 6.00 -4.22 -8.99
C ALA A 116 5.48 -3.28 -10.08
N MET A 117 6.25 -2.23 -10.40
CA MET A 117 5.89 -1.28 -11.45
C MET A 117 6.01 -1.87 -12.87
N ALA A 118 6.71 -2.98 -13.08
CA ALA A 118 6.74 -3.63 -14.40
C ALA A 118 5.41 -4.32 -14.73
N VAL A 119 4.61 -4.66 -13.72
CA VAL A 119 3.34 -5.37 -13.89
C VAL A 119 2.25 -4.43 -14.46
N ASP A 120 1.34 -4.99 -15.24
CA ASP A 120 0.13 -4.31 -15.69
C ASP A 120 -0.93 -4.32 -14.57
N ALA A 121 -1.10 -3.19 -13.90
CA ALA A 121 -2.06 -3.03 -12.80
C ALA A 121 -3.50 -3.34 -13.23
N SER A 122 -3.85 -3.16 -14.51
CA SER A 122 -5.19 -3.49 -15.01
C SER A 122 -5.44 -5.00 -15.02
N ARG A 123 -4.41 -5.79 -15.36
CA ARG A 123 -4.46 -7.26 -15.30
C ARG A 123 -4.55 -7.74 -13.86
N VAL A 124 -3.77 -7.15 -12.96
CA VAL A 124 -3.82 -7.47 -11.53
C VAL A 124 -5.20 -7.17 -10.97
N ARG A 125 -5.76 -5.99 -11.24
CA ARG A 125 -7.13 -5.64 -10.83
C ARG A 125 -8.17 -6.65 -11.32
N LYS A 126 -8.09 -7.07 -12.59
CA LYS A 126 -8.99 -8.10 -13.15
C LYS A 126 -8.82 -9.45 -12.45
N ALA A 127 -7.59 -9.86 -12.16
CA ALA A 127 -7.31 -11.09 -11.44
C ALA A 127 -7.83 -11.06 -10.00
N CYS A 128 -7.57 -9.98 -9.26
CA CYS A 128 -8.10 -9.76 -7.92
C CYS A 128 -9.64 -9.76 -7.90
N ALA A 129 -10.28 -9.09 -8.87
CA ALA A 129 -11.74 -9.07 -8.97
C ALA A 129 -12.34 -10.47 -9.23
N ARG A 130 -11.69 -11.28 -10.08
CA ARG A 130 -12.09 -12.67 -10.31
C ARG A 130 -11.96 -13.52 -9.03
N LEU A 131 -10.84 -13.38 -8.31
CA LEU A 131 -10.62 -14.09 -7.05
C LEU A 131 -11.64 -13.69 -5.99
N LEU A 132 -11.91 -12.39 -5.83
CA LEU A 132 -12.95 -11.90 -4.91
C LEU A 132 -14.32 -12.52 -5.22
N LYS A 133 -14.70 -12.60 -6.51
CA LYS A 133 -15.96 -13.23 -6.92
C LYS A 133 -16.00 -14.73 -6.58
N GLN A 134 -14.89 -15.44 -6.76
CA GLN A 134 -14.80 -16.86 -6.42
C GLN A 134 -14.86 -17.11 -4.90
N LEU A 135 -14.36 -16.16 -4.11
CA LEU A 135 -14.24 -16.27 -2.66
C LEU A 135 -15.42 -15.62 -1.90
N GLU A 136 -16.37 -15.00 -2.60
CA GLU A 136 -17.44 -14.18 -1.99
C GLU A 136 -18.24 -14.91 -0.92
N TYR A 137 -18.51 -16.20 -1.15
CA TYR A 137 -19.29 -17.07 -0.25
C TYR A 137 -18.43 -18.12 0.46
N ALA A 138 -17.11 -17.97 0.42
CA ALA A 138 -16.22 -18.90 1.11
C ALA A 138 -16.28 -18.66 2.63
N HIS A 139 -16.51 -19.73 3.38
CA HIS A 139 -16.47 -19.72 4.85
C HIS A 139 -15.29 -20.50 5.42
N THR A 140 -14.55 -21.22 4.56
CA THR A 140 -13.42 -22.06 4.95
C THR A 140 -12.38 -22.09 3.84
N VAL A 141 -11.11 -21.94 4.21
CA VAL A 141 -9.96 -22.08 3.32
C VAL A 141 -9.16 -23.30 3.76
N ARG A 142 -8.84 -24.20 2.83
CA ARG A 142 -7.98 -25.37 3.08
C ARG A 142 -6.70 -25.21 2.27
N VAL A 143 -5.56 -25.21 2.94
CA VAL A 143 -4.24 -25.16 2.32
C VAL A 143 -3.60 -26.53 2.46
N LYS A 144 -3.28 -27.15 1.32
CA LYS A 144 -2.54 -28.42 1.26
C LYS A 144 -1.31 -28.24 0.38
N THR A 145 -0.14 -28.69 0.83
CA THR A 145 1.09 -28.69 0.03
C THR A 145 1.70 -30.09 0.00
N ALA A 146 2.46 -30.39 -1.07
CA ALA A 146 3.19 -31.65 -1.18
C ALA A 146 4.25 -31.82 -0.08
N SER A 147 4.75 -30.72 0.49
CA SER A 147 5.69 -30.71 1.61
C SER A 147 5.03 -30.98 2.98
N GLY A 148 3.73 -31.29 3.02
CA GLY A 148 3.02 -31.72 4.22
C GLY A 148 2.23 -30.63 4.96
N THR A 149 2.17 -29.38 4.48
CA THR A 149 1.26 -28.39 5.06
C THR A 149 -0.18 -28.85 4.83
N ALA A 150 -0.96 -28.95 5.91
CA ALA A 150 -2.39 -29.23 5.86
C ALA A 150 -3.11 -28.35 6.89
N LEU A 151 -3.53 -27.17 6.46
CA LEU A 151 -4.16 -26.16 7.33
C LEU A 151 -5.61 -25.92 6.90
N THR A 152 -6.53 -25.87 7.86
CA THR A 152 -7.91 -25.45 7.62
C THR A 152 -8.20 -24.19 8.41
N VAL A 153 -8.59 -23.12 7.72
CA VAL A 153 -8.89 -21.82 8.33
C VAL A 153 -10.37 -21.50 8.12
N ARG A 154 -11.07 -21.19 9.22
CA ARG A 154 -12.44 -20.67 9.15
C ARG A 154 -12.41 -19.15 8.99
N LEU A 155 -13.23 -18.66 8.08
CA LEU A 155 -13.32 -17.23 7.79
C LEU A 155 -14.40 -16.59 8.63
N GLY A 156 -14.13 -15.37 9.10
CA GLY A 156 -15.12 -14.57 9.82
C GLY A 156 -16.22 -14.02 8.90
N ARG A 157 -17.02 -13.10 9.44
CA ARG A 157 -18.02 -12.36 8.66
C ARG A 157 -17.41 -11.28 7.75
N GLU A 158 -16.13 -10.96 7.94
CA GLU A 158 -15.45 -9.99 7.09
C GLU A 158 -15.26 -10.55 5.67
N LYS A 159 -15.70 -9.77 4.67
CA LYS A 159 -15.47 -10.12 3.26
C LYS A 159 -13.98 -10.01 2.93
N PHE A 160 -13.54 -10.86 2.00
CA PHE A 160 -12.23 -10.71 1.36
C PHE A 160 -12.07 -9.30 0.79
N LYS A 161 -10.84 -8.79 0.90
CA LYS A 161 -10.42 -7.50 0.37
C LYS A 161 -9.28 -7.73 -0.60
N ALA A 162 -9.27 -6.98 -1.69
CA ALA A 162 -8.17 -6.98 -2.64
C ALA A 162 -7.31 -5.72 -2.47
N ASP A 163 -5.99 -5.92 -2.57
CA ASP A 163 -5.04 -4.87 -2.88
C ASP A 163 -4.61 -5.00 -4.34
N ASP A 164 -5.27 -4.25 -5.21
CA ASP A 164 -5.07 -4.26 -6.65
C ASP A 164 -4.04 -3.22 -7.14
N GLY A 165 -3.42 -2.47 -6.21
CA GLY A 165 -2.50 -1.39 -6.56
C GLY A 165 -3.16 -0.10 -7.02
N ILE A 166 -4.50 -0.04 -7.13
CA ILE A 166 -5.21 1.14 -7.62
C ILE A 166 -5.58 2.06 -6.45
N LEU A 167 -5.01 3.26 -6.51
CA LEU A 167 -5.13 4.30 -5.51
C LEU A 167 -5.92 5.52 -5.99
N ASN A 168 -6.52 5.52 -7.19
CA ASN A 168 -7.12 6.72 -7.78
C ASN A 168 -8.40 7.29 -7.09
N ALA A 169 -9.03 6.55 -6.18
CA ALA A 169 -10.19 7.01 -5.42
C ALA A 169 -9.82 7.51 -4.03
N ARG A 170 -10.58 8.50 -3.52
CA ARG A 170 -10.36 9.08 -2.18
C ARG A 170 -10.39 7.99 -1.11
N GLY A 171 -9.47 8.07 -0.15
CA GLY A 171 -9.41 7.14 0.97
C GLY A 171 -8.97 5.71 0.61
N ARG A 172 -8.31 5.52 -0.54
CA ARG A 172 -7.70 4.23 -0.89
C ARG A 172 -6.36 4.03 -0.17
N LEU A 173 -6.05 2.78 0.12
CA LEU A 173 -4.75 2.35 0.61
C LEU A 173 -4.31 1.14 -0.21
N SER A 174 -3.01 1.07 -0.49
CA SER A 174 -2.37 -0.05 -1.16
C SER A 174 -0.96 -0.20 -0.59
N ASN A 175 -0.54 -1.44 -0.45
CA ASN A 175 0.84 -1.81 -0.22
C ASN A 175 1.54 -1.96 -1.58
N ILE A 176 2.78 -1.48 -1.69
CA ILE A 176 3.65 -1.79 -2.83
C ILE A 176 4.76 -2.72 -2.35
N PRO A 177 4.96 -3.90 -2.97
CA PRO A 177 4.20 -4.47 -4.09
C PRO A 177 2.74 -4.82 -3.76
N PHE A 178 1.85 -4.70 -4.74
CA PHE A 178 0.42 -5.03 -4.66
C PHE A 178 0.11 -6.37 -5.36
N GLY A 179 -1.15 -6.82 -5.28
CA GLY A 179 -1.67 -7.99 -5.99
C GLY A 179 -2.18 -9.10 -5.08
N GLU A 180 -2.58 -8.77 -3.86
CA GLU A 180 -3.08 -9.72 -2.87
C GLU A 180 -4.59 -9.68 -2.71
N VAL A 181 -5.19 -10.82 -2.34
CA VAL A 181 -6.57 -10.93 -1.87
C VAL A 181 -6.53 -11.64 -0.53
N GLY A 182 -7.08 -11.01 0.50
CA GLY A 182 -6.99 -11.51 1.87
C GLY A 182 -8.25 -11.27 2.69
N ALA A 183 -8.44 -12.10 3.69
CA ALA A 183 -9.47 -11.97 4.72
C ALA A 183 -8.85 -12.35 6.08
N ALA A 184 -9.41 -11.81 7.15
CA ALA A 184 -9.03 -12.23 8.49
C ALA A 184 -9.74 -13.55 8.84
N PRO A 185 -9.04 -14.51 9.46
CA PRO A 185 -9.69 -15.69 10.03
C PRO A 185 -10.55 -15.31 11.24
N VAL A 186 -11.42 -16.22 11.68
CA VAL A 186 -11.93 -16.14 13.06
C VAL A 186 -10.78 -16.41 14.05
N GLU A 187 -10.85 -15.84 15.26
CA GLU A 187 -9.77 -15.95 16.27
C GLU A 187 -9.47 -17.39 16.72
N SER A 188 -10.27 -18.39 16.32
CA SER A 188 -9.99 -19.82 16.48
C SER A 188 -9.56 -20.46 15.14
N ALA A 189 -8.26 -20.53 14.89
CA ALA A 189 -7.74 -21.42 13.86
C ALA A 189 -7.37 -22.75 14.53
N ASP A 190 -8.11 -23.81 14.23
CA ASP A 190 -7.75 -25.17 14.65
C ASP A 190 -6.78 -25.76 13.62
N GLY A 191 -5.59 -26.16 14.05
CA GLY A 191 -4.54 -26.72 13.21
C GLY A 191 -3.40 -27.31 14.02
#